data_AF-A0A1Y3RLK8-F1
#
_entry.id   AF-A0A1Y3RLK8-F1
#
_cell.length_a   1.000
_cell.length_b   1.000
_cell.length_c   1.000
_cell.angle_alpha   90.00
_cell.angle_beta   90.00
_cell.angle_gamma   90.00
#
_symmetry.space_group_name_H-M   'P 1'
#
loop_
_entity.id
_entity.type
_entity.pdbx_description
1 polymer ?
#
loop_
_entity_poly.entity_id
_entity_poly.type
_entity_poly.pdbx_seq_one_letter_code
_entity_poly.pdbx_strand_id
1 'polypeptide(L)'
;MKKLAALILSAALLVGSAAAISPEEAFPKVNEYPGFIDVEAGSWYEDPARICAEVGLMQGTGHAFAPFQILTVGEVATIAARMNEAITGDPIPMATPKPGETLPWYFSYVKYLEDLGIDVPDPEKQATRQEFVSILAAVVPEEMLSPINTITTLPDTKDESVLRFYNAGILTGVDDWGTFAANNSLTRAETAAMVARVARTDLRQTFTPADYTPFTAAGLKPSDVLFTNGTTAGAWLPYVQELIDGLEADCAAAGMEFNWFNTVDGVTFLDYVKNTALTHFGVTAKQGTDLYKNFDVQVYYSKVIDLRG
;
A
#
# COMPACT_ATOMS: atom_id res chain seq x y z
N MET A 1 -56.34 -7.30 -18.26
CA MET A 1 -55.43 -7.67 -17.14
C MET A 1 -54.03 -8.08 -17.61
N LYS A 2 -53.86 -8.93 -18.63
CA LYS A 2 -52.52 -9.34 -19.12
C LYS A 2 -51.67 -8.21 -19.75
N LYS A 3 -52.29 -7.22 -20.39
CA LYS A 3 -51.59 -6.04 -20.97
C LYS A 3 -51.16 -4.99 -19.94
N LEU A 4 -51.77 -4.97 -18.75
CA LEU A 4 -51.40 -4.05 -17.66
C LEU A 4 -50.19 -4.57 -16.88
N ALA A 5 -50.08 -5.90 -16.72
CA ALA A 5 -48.95 -6.54 -16.04
C ALA A 5 -47.63 -6.38 -16.83
N ALA A 6 -47.67 -6.39 -18.17
CA ALA A 6 -46.48 -6.19 -19.01
C ALA A 6 -45.95 -4.74 -18.98
N LEU A 7 -46.83 -3.75 -18.78
CA LEU A 7 -46.45 -2.34 -18.68
C LEU A 7 -45.77 -2.03 -17.34
N ILE A 8 -46.22 -2.67 -16.25
CA ILE A 8 -45.64 -2.53 -14.91
C ILE A 8 -44.28 -3.26 -14.82
N LEU A 9 -44.11 -4.39 -15.52
CA LEU A 9 -42.83 -5.09 -15.59
C LEU A 9 -41.78 -4.32 -16.41
N SER A 10 -42.19 -3.55 -17.42
CA SER A 10 -41.28 -2.74 -18.24
C SER A 10 -40.86 -1.42 -17.56
N ALA A 11 -41.66 -0.90 -16.62
CA ALA A 11 -41.30 0.26 -15.81
C ALA A 11 -40.35 -0.10 -14.64
N ALA A 12 -40.39 -1.35 -14.16
CA ALA A 12 -39.48 -1.83 -13.11
C ALA A 12 -38.05 -2.13 -13.61
N LEU A 13 -37.88 -2.33 -14.93
CA LEU A 13 -36.57 -2.51 -15.58
C LEU A 13 -35.92 -1.18 -16.03
N LEU A 14 -36.61 -0.05 -15.81
CA LEU A 14 -36.13 1.31 -16.10
C LEU A 14 -35.72 2.09 -14.83
N VAL A 15 -35.65 1.43 -13.67
CA VAL A 15 -34.70 1.85 -12.63
C VAL A 15 -33.33 1.47 -13.19
N GLY A 16 -32.87 2.27 -14.15
CA GLY A 16 -31.54 2.15 -14.70
C GLY A 16 -30.60 2.14 -13.52
N SER A 17 -29.76 1.11 -13.44
CA SER A 17 -28.47 1.24 -12.80
C SER A 17 -27.93 2.58 -13.30
N ALA A 18 -27.89 3.62 -12.46
CA ALA A 18 -27.09 4.79 -12.77
C ALA A 18 -25.73 4.19 -13.10
N ALA A 19 -25.29 4.32 -14.35
CA ALA A 19 -23.99 3.80 -14.74
C ALA A 19 -22.99 4.44 -13.76
N ALA A 20 -22.29 3.60 -12.99
CA ALA A 20 -21.26 4.08 -12.09
C ALA A 20 -20.29 4.93 -12.93
N ILE A 21 -20.14 6.19 -12.56
CA ILE A 21 -19.21 7.08 -13.23
C ILE A 21 -17.81 6.47 -13.12
N SER A 22 -17.13 6.31 -14.24
CA SER A 22 -15.76 5.79 -14.23
C SER A 22 -14.82 6.80 -13.55
N PRO A 23 -13.68 6.37 -12.97
CA PRO A 23 -12.73 7.31 -12.41
C PRO A 23 -12.24 8.36 -13.44
N GLU A 24 -12.02 7.98 -14.68
CA GLU A 24 -11.59 8.90 -15.74
C GLU A 24 -12.64 9.97 -16.06
N GLU A 25 -13.94 9.62 -16.00
CA GLU A 25 -15.06 10.55 -16.16
C GLU A 25 -15.22 11.47 -14.94
N ALA A 26 -15.01 10.94 -13.73
CA ALA A 26 -15.08 11.71 -12.49
C ALA A 26 -13.90 12.70 -12.35
N PHE A 27 -12.74 12.35 -12.90
CA PHE A 27 -11.51 13.16 -12.80
C PHE A 27 -11.00 13.58 -14.18
N PRO A 28 -11.74 14.43 -14.93
CA PRO A 28 -11.29 14.94 -16.21
C PRO A 28 -10.09 15.87 -16.05
N LYS A 29 -9.35 16.11 -17.14
CA LYS A 29 -8.34 17.18 -17.16
C LYS A 29 -9.04 18.54 -17.08
N VAL A 30 -8.80 19.28 -16.00
CA VAL A 30 -9.37 20.61 -15.73
C VAL A 30 -8.32 21.72 -15.71
N ASN A 31 -7.04 21.37 -15.54
CA ASN A 31 -5.93 22.31 -15.56
C ASN A 31 -4.93 21.95 -16.65
N GLU A 32 -4.24 22.97 -17.18
CA GLU A 32 -3.01 22.75 -17.93
C GLU A 32 -1.84 22.50 -16.97
N TYR A 33 -0.99 21.54 -17.31
CA TYR A 33 0.18 21.23 -16.50
C TYR A 33 1.23 22.34 -16.63
N PRO A 34 1.57 23.05 -15.53
CA PRO A 34 2.50 24.18 -15.60
C PRO A 34 3.97 23.76 -15.75
N GLY A 35 4.29 22.48 -15.50
CA GLY A 35 5.64 22.02 -15.20
C GLY A 35 6.04 22.35 -13.76
N PHE A 36 6.75 21.43 -13.11
CA PHE A 36 7.33 21.64 -11.78
C PHE A 36 8.85 21.54 -11.85
N ILE A 37 9.54 22.53 -11.27
CA ILE A 37 11.01 22.65 -11.39
C ILE A 37 11.79 21.55 -10.66
N ASP A 38 11.15 20.85 -9.75
CA ASP A 38 11.69 19.81 -8.87
C ASP A 38 11.08 18.42 -9.17
N VAL A 39 10.41 18.29 -10.33
CA VAL A 39 10.00 17.00 -10.88
C VAL A 39 10.97 16.63 -11.99
N GLU A 40 11.87 15.69 -11.68
CA GLU A 40 12.86 15.19 -12.62
C GLU A 40 12.20 14.30 -13.68
N ALA A 41 12.56 14.50 -14.95
CA ALA A 41 12.09 13.67 -16.05
C ALA A 41 12.53 12.21 -15.87
N GLY A 42 11.59 11.28 -16.05
CA GLY A 42 11.78 9.84 -15.83
C GLY A 42 11.69 9.41 -14.36
N SER A 43 11.47 10.33 -13.43
CA SER A 43 11.17 9.94 -12.04
C SER A 43 9.84 9.19 -11.98
N TRP A 44 9.73 8.20 -11.10
CA TRP A 44 8.52 7.38 -10.96
C TRP A 44 7.27 8.19 -10.56
N TYR A 45 7.47 9.42 -10.08
CA TYR A 45 6.41 10.35 -9.68
C TYR A 45 6.17 11.48 -10.69
N GLU A 46 6.85 11.52 -11.84
CA GLU A 46 6.62 12.54 -12.88
C GLU A 46 5.18 12.52 -13.38
N ASP A 47 4.75 11.38 -13.94
CA ASP A 47 3.40 11.19 -14.46
C ASP A 47 2.34 11.35 -13.37
N PRO A 48 2.48 10.73 -12.17
CA PRO A 48 1.57 10.98 -11.06
C PRO A 48 1.43 12.45 -10.66
N ALA A 49 2.53 13.19 -10.54
CA ALA A 49 2.50 14.61 -10.19
C ALA A 49 1.80 15.44 -11.27
N ARG A 50 2.07 15.16 -12.55
CA ARG A 50 1.39 15.79 -13.69
C ARG A 50 -0.11 15.52 -13.64
N ILE A 51 -0.51 14.25 -13.57
CA ILE A 51 -1.91 13.83 -13.62
C ILE A 51 -2.69 14.47 -12.47
N CYS A 52 -2.19 14.39 -11.24
CA CYS A 52 -2.86 14.97 -10.08
C CYS A 52 -3.02 16.50 -10.19
N ALA A 53 -2.08 17.19 -10.85
CA ALA A 53 -2.21 18.61 -11.17
C ALA A 53 -3.26 18.88 -12.26
N GLU A 54 -3.23 18.12 -13.35
CA GLU A 54 -4.18 18.24 -14.47
C GLU A 54 -5.62 17.96 -14.04
N VAL A 55 -5.85 16.98 -13.16
CA VAL A 55 -7.20 16.67 -12.64
C VAL A 55 -7.58 17.51 -11.40
N GLY A 56 -6.69 18.39 -10.95
CA GLY A 56 -6.97 19.34 -9.86
C GLY A 56 -6.95 18.76 -8.44
N LEU A 57 -6.61 17.49 -8.26
CA LEU A 57 -6.58 16.84 -6.94
C LEU A 57 -5.39 17.29 -6.10
N MET A 58 -4.22 17.50 -6.71
CA MET A 58 -3.04 18.08 -6.06
C MET A 58 -2.53 19.30 -6.83
N GLN A 59 -1.97 20.26 -6.13
CA GLN A 59 -1.38 21.46 -6.75
C GLN A 59 0.05 21.65 -6.25
N GLY A 60 0.87 22.32 -7.06
CA GLY A 60 2.23 22.70 -6.66
C GLY A 60 2.24 23.83 -5.63
N THR A 61 3.38 24.00 -4.98
CA THR A 61 3.70 25.11 -4.08
C THR A 61 4.48 26.16 -4.87
N GLY A 62 3.75 27.06 -5.54
CA GLY A 62 4.37 27.99 -6.50
C GLY A 62 4.84 27.25 -7.76
N HIS A 63 6.15 27.29 -8.04
CA HIS A 63 6.76 26.62 -9.20
C HIS A 63 7.24 25.18 -8.94
N ALA A 64 7.10 24.70 -7.70
CA ALA A 64 7.60 23.40 -7.24
C ALA A 64 6.43 22.45 -6.91
N PHE A 65 6.66 21.14 -6.99
CA PHE A 65 5.76 20.11 -6.50
C PHE A 65 6.07 19.70 -5.05
N ALA A 66 7.32 19.85 -4.62
CA ALA A 66 7.87 19.39 -3.34
C ALA A 66 7.71 17.87 -3.11
N PRO A 67 8.20 16.98 -4.01
CA PRO A 67 7.89 15.55 -4.01
C PRO A 67 8.20 14.83 -2.70
N PHE A 68 9.24 15.24 -1.98
CA PHE A 68 9.69 14.59 -0.74
C PHE A 68 9.18 15.24 0.55
N GLN A 69 8.34 16.27 0.45
CA GLN A 69 7.66 16.82 1.63
C GLN A 69 6.67 15.79 2.17
N ILE A 70 6.63 15.63 3.49
CA ILE A 70 5.61 14.84 4.17
C ILE A 70 4.28 15.61 4.22
N LEU A 71 3.18 14.93 3.90
CA LEU A 71 1.85 15.56 3.98
C LEU A 71 1.38 15.73 5.42
N THR A 72 0.63 16.80 5.66
CA THR A 72 -0.23 16.92 6.84
C THR A 72 -1.60 16.28 6.61
N VAL A 73 -2.32 16.03 7.71
CA VAL A 73 -3.72 15.56 7.63
C VAL A 73 -4.61 16.58 6.89
N GLY A 74 -4.37 17.88 7.05
CA GLY A 74 -5.09 18.93 6.31
C GLY A 74 -4.87 18.88 4.79
N GLU A 75 -3.66 18.50 4.34
CA GLU A 75 -3.40 18.26 2.91
C GLU A 75 -4.14 17.02 2.40
N VAL A 76 -4.15 15.93 3.17
CA VAL A 76 -4.93 14.72 2.84
C VAL A 76 -6.43 15.02 2.77
N ALA A 77 -6.97 15.74 3.75
CA ALA A 77 -8.36 16.17 3.78
C ALA A 77 -8.71 17.03 2.55
N THR A 78 -7.80 17.91 2.12
CA THR A 78 -7.97 18.71 0.91
C THR A 78 -8.08 17.83 -0.34
N ILE A 79 -7.22 16.83 -0.49
CA ILE A 79 -7.26 15.90 -1.62
C ILE A 79 -8.59 15.15 -1.63
N ALA A 80 -9.01 14.60 -0.49
CA ALA A 80 -10.25 13.84 -0.36
C ALA A 80 -11.50 14.68 -0.61
N ALA A 81 -11.55 15.92 -0.09
CA ALA A 81 -12.66 16.83 -0.35
C ALA A 81 -12.80 17.14 -1.85
N ARG A 82 -11.68 17.42 -2.54
CA ARG A 82 -11.67 17.63 -3.99
C ARG A 82 -12.06 16.38 -4.77
N MET A 83 -11.66 15.20 -4.29
CA MET A 83 -12.13 13.95 -4.88
C MET A 83 -13.64 13.84 -4.78
N ASN A 84 -14.21 14.09 -3.60
CA ASN A 84 -15.65 14.00 -3.41
C ASN A 84 -16.42 15.02 -4.25
N GLU A 85 -15.97 16.27 -4.32
CA GLU A 85 -16.53 17.32 -5.19
C GLU A 85 -16.54 16.87 -6.66
N ALA A 86 -15.43 16.30 -7.15
CA ALA A 86 -15.34 15.84 -8.52
C ALA A 86 -16.26 14.64 -8.81
N ILE A 87 -16.40 13.71 -7.86
CA ILE A 87 -17.25 12.52 -7.98
C ILE A 87 -18.73 12.90 -7.94
N THR A 88 -19.12 13.79 -7.04
CA THR A 88 -20.54 14.14 -6.78
C THR A 88 -21.03 15.30 -7.65
N GLY A 89 -20.13 16.19 -8.07
CA GLY A 89 -20.45 17.47 -8.68
C GLY A 89 -20.91 18.54 -7.68
N ASP A 90 -20.96 18.23 -6.38
CA ASP A 90 -21.40 19.16 -5.35
C ASP A 90 -20.24 20.05 -4.89
N PRO A 91 -20.34 21.38 -5.08
CA PRO A 91 -19.23 22.28 -4.82
C PRO A 91 -18.91 22.42 -3.34
N ILE A 92 -17.63 22.51 -3.00
CA ILE A 92 -17.15 22.71 -1.64
C ILE A 92 -17.49 24.14 -1.18
N PRO A 93 -18.24 24.33 -0.08
CA PRO A 93 -18.55 25.67 0.43
C PRO A 93 -17.30 26.36 0.99
N MET A 94 -16.75 27.32 0.24
CA MET A 94 -15.58 28.08 0.68
C MET A 94 -15.94 29.12 1.75
N ALA A 95 -15.34 28.99 2.94
CA ALA A 95 -15.57 29.91 4.04
C ALA A 95 -14.95 31.29 3.77
N THR A 96 -15.71 32.34 4.11
CA THR A 96 -15.19 33.71 4.15
C THR A 96 -14.85 34.06 5.61
N PRO A 97 -13.57 34.32 5.94
CA PRO A 97 -13.18 34.70 7.30
C PRO A 97 -13.92 35.97 7.75
N LYS A 98 -14.29 36.03 9.03
CA LYS A 98 -14.83 37.25 9.63
C LYS A 98 -13.76 38.34 9.70
N PRO A 99 -14.12 39.63 9.83
CA PRO A 99 -13.14 40.70 10.04
C PRO A 99 -12.21 40.41 11.23
N GLY A 100 -10.90 40.34 10.97
CA GLY A 100 -9.87 40.02 11.97
C GLY A 100 -9.60 38.54 12.19
N GLU A 101 -10.31 37.64 11.50
CA GLU A 101 -10.09 36.19 11.55
C GLU A 101 -9.16 35.75 10.42
N THR A 102 -8.25 34.82 10.72
CA THR A 102 -7.45 34.10 9.71
C THR A 102 -7.80 32.63 9.81
N LEU A 103 -8.43 32.10 8.77
CA LEU A 103 -8.70 30.68 8.67
C LEU A 103 -7.49 29.98 8.02
N PRO A 104 -7.08 28.80 8.52
CA PRO A 104 -6.11 27.97 7.82
C PRO A 104 -6.57 27.69 6.38
N TRP A 105 -5.64 27.60 5.44
CA TRP A 105 -5.97 27.42 4.02
C TRP A 105 -6.80 26.14 3.76
N TYR A 106 -6.64 25.12 4.60
CA TYR A 106 -7.35 23.85 4.52
C TYR A 106 -8.74 23.87 5.19
N PHE A 107 -9.12 24.96 5.87
CA PHE A 107 -10.29 25.00 6.75
C PHE A 107 -11.59 24.53 6.07
N SER A 108 -11.87 25.05 4.87
CA SER A 108 -13.13 24.73 4.17
C SER A 108 -13.20 23.25 3.77
N TYR A 109 -12.06 22.63 3.45
CA TYR A 109 -12.00 21.22 3.06
C TYR A 109 -12.19 20.30 4.26
N VAL A 110 -11.53 20.60 5.38
CA VAL A 110 -11.73 19.86 6.64
C VAL A 110 -13.19 19.95 7.08
N LYS A 111 -13.73 21.18 7.14
CA LYS A 111 -15.13 21.40 7.50
C LYS A 111 -16.09 20.65 6.59
N TYR A 112 -15.84 20.65 5.28
CA TYR A 112 -16.66 19.93 4.32
C TYR A 112 -16.70 18.41 4.59
N LEU A 113 -15.54 17.79 4.86
CA LEU A 113 -15.49 16.37 5.23
C LEU A 113 -16.18 16.10 6.57
N GLU A 114 -15.99 16.96 7.57
CA GLU A 114 -16.67 16.84 8.87
C GLU A 114 -18.19 16.96 8.74
N ASP A 115 -18.69 17.86 7.88
CA ASP A 115 -20.12 18.01 7.59
C ASP A 115 -20.69 16.77 6.85
N LEU A 116 -19.86 16.00 6.14
CA LEU A 116 -20.20 14.67 5.60
C LEU A 116 -20.13 13.55 6.67
N GLY A 117 -19.74 13.87 7.90
CA GLY A 117 -19.59 12.92 9.00
C GLY A 117 -18.27 12.14 8.98
N ILE A 118 -17.29 12.60 8.21
CA ILE A 118 -15.96 12.00 8.12
C ILE A 118 -15.08 12.60 9.22
N ASP A 119 -14.51 11.74 10.07
CA ASP A 119 -13.58 12.18 11.12
C ASP A 119 -12.25 12.59 10.48
N VAL A 120 -11.84 13.84 10.74
CA VAL A 120 -10.55 14.38 10.30
C VAL A 120 -9.70 14.63 11.54
N PRO A 121 -8.61 13.86 11.73
CA PRO A 121 -7.66 14.09 12.83
C PRO A 121 -7.01 15.48 12.74
N ASP A 122 -6.22 15.85 13.75
CA ASP A 122 -5.49 17.14 13.81
C ASP A 122 -4.88 17.55 12.44
N PRO A 123 -5.43 18.56 11.75
CA PRO A 123 -5.01 18.89 10.39
C PRO A 123 -3.55 19.36 10.25
N GLU A 124 -2.92 19.80 11.34
CA GLU A 124 -1.54 20.29 11.35
C GLU A 124 -0.50 19.18 11.49
N LYS A 125 -0.90 18.00 12.00
CA LYS A 125 0.04 16.89 12.17
C LYS A 125 0.37 16.22 10.84
N GLN A 126 1.51 15.53 10.80
CA GLN A 126 1.85 14.65 9.67
C GLN A 126 0.85 13.50 9.55
N ALA A 127 0.35 13.29 8.34
CA ALA A 127 -0.58 12.20 8.06
C ALA A 127 0.15 10.85 8.05
N THR A 128 -0.50 9.85 8.63
CA THR A 128 -0.11 8.46 8.49
C THR A 128 -0.74 7.81 7.26
N ARG A 129 -0.18 6.68 6.81
CA ARG A 129 -0.75 5.87 5.73
C ARG A 129 -2.18 5.40 6.04
N GLN A 130 -2.46 5.03 7.29
CA GLN A 130 -3.80 4.66 7.71
C GLN A 130 -4.77 5.83 7.56
N GLU A 131 -4.42 7.03 8.04
CA GLU A 131 -5.29 8.20 7.94
C GLU A 131 -5.56 8.59 6.49
N PHE A 132 -4.55 8.52 5.63
CA PHE A 132 -4.73 8.73 4.19
C PHE A 132 -5.73 7.76 3.59
N VAL A 133 -5.56 6.46 3.78
CA VAL A 133 -6.47 5.45 3.20
C VAL A 133 -7.88 5.56 3.80
N SER A 134 -8.00 5.77 5.11
CA SER A 134 -9.30 5.91 5.78
C SER A 134 -10.10 7.09 5.23
N ILE A 135 -9.46 8.27 5.06
CA ILE A 135 -10.13 9.46 4.54
C ILE A 135 -10.50 9.28 3.06
N LEU A 136 -9.61 8.70 2.24
CA LEU A 136 -9.91 8.42 0.83
C LEU A 136 -11.04 7.40 0.68
N ALA A 137 -11.04 6.32 1.47
CA ALA A 137 -12.08 5.30 1.44
C ALA A 137 -13.46 5.84 1.84
N ALA A 138 -13.51 6.93 2.61
CA ALA A 138 -14.76 7.59 2.99
C ALA A 138 -15.38 8.41 1.85
N VAL A 139 -14.59 8.83 0.84
CA VAL A 139 -15.05 9.71 -0.24
C VAL A 139 -15.05 9.05 -1.63
N VAL A 140 -14.30 7.96 -1.81
CA VAL A 140 -14.23 7.19 -3.07
C VAL A 140 -15.21 6.02 -3.00
N PRO A 141 -16.26 5.99 -3.83
CA PRO A 141 -17.23 4.90 -3.84
C PRO A 141 -16.61 3.54 -4.18
N GLU A 142 -17.16 2.45 -3.62
CA GLU A 142 -16.63 1.11 -3.83
C GLU A 142 -16.66 0.67 -5.31
N GLU A 143 -17.64 1.13 -6.07
CA GLU A 143 -17.75 0.87 -7.51
C GLU A 143 -16.55 1.40 -8.31
N MET A 144 -15.90 2.48 -7.85
CA MET A 144 -14.67 2.99 -8.45
C MET A 144 -13.45 2.13 -8.12
N LEU A 145 -13.55 1.27 -7.10
CA LEU A 145 -12.47 0.42 -6.59
C LEU A 145 -12.58 -1.03 -7.10
N SER A 146 -13.07 -1.19 -8.34
CA SER A 146 -13.14 -2.49 -9.00
C SER A 146 -11.78 -3.23 -8.94
N PRO A 147 -11.76 -4.50 -8.47
CA PRO A 147 -10.52 -5.20 -8.16
C PRO A 147 -9.82 -5.71 -9.43
N ILE A 148 -8.49 -5.62 -9.43
CA ILE A 148 -7.59 -6.23 -10.43
C ILE A 148 -6.63 -7.26 -9.80
N ASN A 149 -6.53 -7.28 -8.47
CA ASN A 149 -5.77 -8.28 -7.71
C ASN A 149 -6.74 -9.18 -6.90
N THR A 150 -6.22 -10.29 -6.39
CA THR A 150 -6.97 -11.26 -5.57
C THR A 150 -6.25 -11.53 -4.25
N ILE A 151 -5.91 -10.46 -3.53
CA ILE A 151 -5.22 -10.49 -2.25
C ILE A 151 -6.24 -10.71 -1.14
N THR A 152 -6.02 -11.71 -0.31
CA THR A 152 -6.92 -12.08 0.79
C THR A 152 -6.35 -11.78 2.18
N THR A 153 -5.03 -11.61 2.29
CA THR A 153 -4.33 -11.31 3.54
C THR A 153 -3.19 -10.34 3.30
N LEU A 154 -2.90 -9.51 4.31
CA LEU A 154 -1.73 -8.61 4.34
C LEU A 154 -0.94 -8.87 5.63
N PRO A 155 0.39 -8.59 5.65
CA PRO A 155 1.25 -8.92 6.78
C PRO A 155 0.89 -8.26 8.11
N ASP A 156 0.43 -7.01 8.07
CA ASP A 156 0.37 -6.13 9.23
C ASP A 156 -0.95 -5.37 9.41
N THR A 157 -1.98 -5.71 8.62
CA THR A 157 -3.32 -5.14 8.75
C THR A 157 -4.42 -6.12 8.33
N LYS A 158 -5.61 -5.92 8.90
CA LYS A 158 -6.86 -6.61 8.52
C LYS A 158 -7.95 -5.61 8.11
N ASP A 159 -7.58 -4.35 7.92
CA ASP A 159 -8.50 -3.29 7.52
C ASP A 159 -9.05 -3.58 6.11
N GLU A 160 -10.37 -3.70 6.01
CA GLU A 160 -11.05 -4.04 4.76
C GLU A 160 -10.90 -2.96 3.69
N SER A 161 -10.86 -1.69 4.09
CA SER A 161 -10.64 -0.58 3.16
C SER A 161 -9.22 -0.60 2.61
N VAL A 162 -8.23 -0.88 3.45
CA VAL A 162 -6.85 -1.11 2.97
C VAL A 162 -6.82 -2.27 1.99
N LEU A 163 -7.41 -3.42 2.34
CA LEU A 163 -7.45 -4.59 1.45
C LEU A 163 -8.15 -4.31 0.12
N ARG A 164 -9.22 -3.50 0.13
CA ARG A 164 -9.93 -3.05 -1.08
C ARG A 164 -9.04 -2.20 -1.98
N PHE A 165 -8.26 -1.29 -1.42
CA PHE A 165 -7.31 -0.45 -2.18
C PHE A 165 -6.13 -1.26 -2.76
N TYR A 166 -5.66 -2.30 -2.05
CA TYR A 166 -4.71 -3.28 -2.61
C TYR A 166 -5.34 -4.07 -3.76
N ASN A 167 -6.58 -4.54 -3.58
CA ASN A 167 -7.27 -5.29 -4.62
C ASN A 167 -7.61 -4.43 -5.85
N ALA A 168 -7.88 -3.15 -5.67
CA ALA A 168 -8.02 -2.17 -6.75
C ALA A 168 -6.67 -1.81 -7.43
N GLY A 169 -5.53 -2.31 -6.95
CA GLY A 169 -4.21 -2.01 -7.53
C GLY A 169 -3.73 -0.58 -7.27
N ILE A 170 -4.31 0.12 -6.29
CA ILE A 170 -3.87 1.46 -5.89
C ILE A 170 -2.67 1.35 -4.95
N LEU A 171 -2.73 0.39 -4.01
CA LEU A 171 -1.67 0.09 -3.06
C LEU A 171 -0.92 -1.19 -3.45
N THR A 172 0.38 -1.20 -3.20
CA THR A 172 1.26 -2.38 -3.32
C THR A 172 2.06 -2.65 -2.04
N GLY A 173 1.93 -1.80 -1.03
CA GLY A 173 2.75 -1.84 0.19
C GLY A 173 4.09 -1.12 0.06
N VAL A 174 4.92 -1.27 1.09
CA VAL A 174 6.27 -0.68 1.18
C VAL A 174 7.38 -1.67 0.82
N ASP A 175 7.01 -2.93 0.55
CA ASP A 175 7.92 -4.03 0.24
C ASP A 175 7.19 -5.11 -0.59
N ASP A 176 7.92 -6.14 -1.02
CA ASP A 176 7.43 -7.21 -1.88
C ASP A 176 6.40 -8.13 -1.19
N TRP A 177 6.31 -8.07 0.14
CA TRP A 177 5.34 -8.84 0.93
C TRP A 177 4.01 -8.11 1.11
N GLY A 178 3.91 -6.89 0.60
CA GLY A 178 2.70 -6.08 0.70
C GLY A 178 2.49 -5.45 2.07
N THR A 179 3.53 -5.28 2.89
CA THR A 179 3.43 -4.62 4.19
C THR A 179 2.79 -3.23 4.03
N PHE A 180 1.70 -2.97 4.76
CA PHE A 180 0.96 -1.71 4.66
C PHE A 180 1.67 -0.58 5.40
N ALA A 181 2.29 -0.85 6.55
CA ALA A 181 2.99 0.10 7.39
C ALA A 181 2.10 1.29 7.82
N ALA A 182 0.96 0.99 8.45
CA ALA A 182 -0.10 1.94 8.82
C ALA A 182 0.37 3.27 9.44
N ASN A 183 1.41 3.23 10.29
CA ASN A 183 1.91 4.38 11.03
C ASN A 183 2.99 5.20 10.29
N ASN A 184 3.46 4.74 9.13
CA ASN A 184 4.44 5.50 8.36
C ASN A 184 3.79 6.79 7.83
N SER A 185 4.61 7.82 7.67
CA SER A 185 4.22 9.04 6.97
C SER A 185 4.17 8.83 5.45
N LEU A 186 3.65 9.82 4.74
CA LEU A 186 3.54 9.82 3.28
C LEU A 186 4.19 11.07 2.70
N THR A 187 5.05 10.89 1.71
CA THR A 187 5.54 11.97 0.87
C THR A 187 4.48 12.41 -0.15
N ARG A 188 4.65 13.62 -0.70
CA ARG A 188 3.82 14.12 -1.80
C ARG A 188 3.91 13.27 -3.07
N ALA A 189 5.08 12.73 -3.38
CA ALA A 189 5.27 11.80 -4.49
C ALA A 189 4.51 10.48 -4.29
N GLU A 190 4.61 9.86 -3.12
CA GLU A 190 3.89 8.61 -2.81
C GLU A 190 2.38 8.83 -2.86
N THR A 191 1.92 9.95 -2.30
CA THR A 191 0.51 10.34 -2.33
C THR A 191 0.03 10.55 -3.76
N ALA A 192 0.81 11.26 -4.59
CA ALA A 192 0.47 11.47 -5.99
C ALA A 192 0.34 10.17 -6.76
N ALA A 193 1.23 9.20 -6.55
CA ALA A 193 1.12 7.89 -7.20
C ALA A 193 -0.16 7.15 -6.81
N MET A 194 -0.53 7.15 -5.52
CA MET A 194 -1.77 6.52 -5.07
C MET A 194 -3.01 7.25 -5.62
N VAL A 195 -3.03 8.58 -5.55
CA VAL A 195 -4.14 9.42 -6.05
C VAL A 195 -4.30 9.29 -7.57
N ALA A 196 -3.20 9.27 -8.32
CA ALA A 196 -3.23 9.08 -9.77
C ALA A 196 -3.82 7.71 -10.14
N ARG A 197 -3.54 6.65 -9.37
CA ARG A 197 -4.15 5.31 -9.57
C ARG A 197 -5.64 5.25 -9.24
N VAL A 198 -6.11 6.13 -8.36
CA VAL A 198 -7.56 6.32 -8.18
C VAL A 198 -8.13 6.92 -9.46
N ALA A 199 -7.53 8.00 -9.95
CA ALA A 199 -8.05 8.77 -11.09
C ALA A 199 -7.86 8.13 -12.47
N ARG A 200 -6.89 7.23 -12.62
CA ARG A 200 -6.47 6.60 -13.87
C ARG A 200 -6.27 5.11 -13.65
N THR A 201 -7.21 4.32 -14.16
CA THR A 201 -7.27 2.88 -13.94
C THR A 201 -6.12 2.14 -14.62
N ASP A 202 -5.57 2.68 -15.70
CA ASP A 202 -4.39 2.17 -16.42
C ASP A 202 -3.08 2.30 -15.63
N LEU A 203 -3.03 3.16 -14.60
CA LEU A 203 -1.89 3.26 -13.69
C LEU A 203 -1.93 2.25 -12.54
N ARG A 204 -3.05 1.57 -12.33
CA ARG A 204 -3.21 0.58 -11.25
C ARG A 204 -2.25 -0.58 -11.46
N GLN A 205 -1.75 -1.11 -10.35
CA GLN A 205 -0.68 -2.10 -10.35
C GLN A 205 -1.24 -3.50 -10.07
N THR A 206 -0.91 -4.44 -10.95
CA THR A 206 -1.03 -5.86 -10.62
C THR A 206 0.04 -6.21 -9.58
N PHE A 207 -0.38 -6.82 -8.48
CA PHE A 207 0.51 -7.15 -7.37
C PHE A 207 0.10 -8.48 -6.75
N THR A 208 1.09 -9.33 -6.51
CA THR A 208 0.96 -10.58 -5.77
C THR A 208 2.00 -10.54 -4.66
N PRO A 209 1.59 -10.44 -3.39
CA PRO A 209 2.51 -10.46 -2.26
C PRO A 209 3.37 -11.73 -2.26
N ALA A 210 4.66 -11.56 -1.97
CA ALA A 210 5.55 -12.68 -1.68
C ALA A 210 5.12 -13.42 -0.39
N ASP A 211 5.56 -14.67 -0.24
CA ASP A 211 5.26 -15.48 0.95
C ASP A 211 5.82 -14.82 2.23
N TYR A 212 4.92 -14.43 3.13
CA TYR A 212 5.28 -13.83 4.43
C TYR A 212 5.50 -14.87 5.55
N THR A 213 5.23 -16.15 5.28
CA THR A 213 5.36 -17.25 6.25
C THR A 213 6.72 -17.28 6.94
N PRO A 214 7.87 -17.08 6.26
CA PRO A 214 9.18 -17.01 6.92
C PRO A 214 9.23 -16.00 8.09
N PHE A 215 8.65 -14.82 7.90
CA PHE A 215 8.67 -13.76 8.92
C PHE A 215 7.79 -14.11 10.10
N THR A 216 6.59 -14.65 9.84
CA THR A 216 5.69 -15.16 10.89
C THR A 216 6.34 -16.29 11.69
N ALA A 217 6.97 -17.26 11.03
CA ALA A 217 7.66 -18.37 11.68
C ALA A 217 8.83 -17.89 12.56
N ALA A 218 9.64 -16.96 12.04
CA ALA A 218 10.77 -16.39 12.76
C ALA A 218 10.36 -15.44 13.90
N GLY A 219 9.14 -14.89 13.86
CA GLY A 219 8.72 -13.82 14.77
C GLY A 219 9.45 -12.50 14.50
N LEU A 220 9.78 -12.25 13.22
CA LEU A 220 10.54 -11.09 12.75
C LEU A 220 9.72 -10.29 11.74
N LYS A 221 10.12 -9.04 11.49
CA LYS A 221 9.65 -8.21 10.39
C LYS A 221 10.71 -8.10 9.31
N PRO A 222 10.37 -7.92 8.02
CA PRO A 222 11.36 -7.74 6.96
C PRO A 222 12.40 -6.64 7.24
N SER A 223 12.00 -5.57 7.92
CA SER A 223 12.87 -4.45 8.30
C SER A 223 13.83 -4.72 9.46
N ASP A 224 13.66 -5.82 10.19
CA ASP A 224 14.47 -6.12 11.37
C ASP A 224 15.93 -6.36 10.97
N VAL A 225 16.85 -5.62 11.57
CA VAL A 225 18.30 -5.73 11.27
C VAL A 225 18.89 -6.89 12.07
N LEU A 226 19.36 -7.92 11.35
CA LEU A 226 19.93 -9.13 11.93
C LEU A 226 21.44 -9.06 12.14
N PHE A 227 22.15 -8.22 11.38
CA PHE A 227 23.60 -8.11 11.46
C PHE A 227 24.09 -6.66 11.46
N THR A 228 25.25 -6.42 12.06
CA THR A 228 25.84 -5.07 12.18
C THR A 228 26.21 -4.40 10.86
N ASN A 229 26.26 -5.16 9.76
CA ASN A 229 26.45 -4.61 8.41
C ASN A 229 25.15 -4.09 7.77
N GLY A 230 24.00 -4.19 8.47
CA GLY A 230 22.70 -3.75 7.97
C GLY A 230 21.86 -4.83 7.29
N THR A 231 22.33 -6.08 7.21
CA THR A 231 21.53 -7.19 6.64
C THR A 231 20.25 -7.37 7.44
N THR A 232 19.11 -7.25 6.77
CA THR A 232 17.79 -7.36 7.40
C THR A 232 17.24 -8.78 7.31
N ALA A 233 16.21 -9.09 8.09
CA ALA A 233 15.47 -10.33 7.98
C ALA A 233 14.85 -10.49 6.58
N GLY A 234 14.44 -9.38 5.95
CA GLY A 234 13.89 -9.35 4.59
C GLY A 234 14.86 -9.89 3.53
N ALA A 235 16.16 -9.70 3.72
CA ALA A 235 17.18 -10.31 2.86
C ALA A 235 17.55 -11.72 3.33
N TRP A 236 17.71 -11.90 4.65
CA TRP A 236 18.26 -13.12 5.24
C TRP A 236 17.31 -14.33 5.17
N LEU A 237 16.05 -14.16 5.58
CA LEU A 237 15.11 -15.28 5.73
C LEU A 237 14.72 -15.93 4.40
N PRO A 238 14.47 -15.18 3.30
CA PRO A 238 14.21 -15.80 2.00
C PRO A 238 15.38 -16.69 1.55
N TYR A 239 16.63 -16.25 1.75
CA TYR A 239 17.80 -17.04 1.39
C TYR A 239 17.97 -18.28 2.28
N VAL A 240 17.74 -18.15 3.59
CA VAL A 240 17.72 -19.31 4.49
C VAL A 240 16.64 -20.31 4.08
N GLN A 241 15.45 -19.84 3.71
CA GLN A 241 14.36 -20.70 3.25
C GLN A 241 14.72 -21.39 1.94
N GLU A 242 15.32 -20.68 0.98
CA GLU A 242 15.78 -21.27 -0.29
C GLU A 242 16.78 -22.41 -0.08
N LEU A 243 17.73 -22.24 0.85
CA LEU A 243 18.69 -23.31 1.19
C LEU A 243 17.99 -24.53 1.79
N ILE A 244 16.96 -24.33 2.62
CA ILE A 244 16.19 -25.41 3.24
C ILE A 244 15.34 -26.12 2.17
N ASP A 245 14.60 -25.37 1.36
CA ASP A 245 13.76 -25.91 0.28
C ASP A 245 14.59 -26.73 -0.72
N GLY A 246 15.82 -26.29 -1.02
CA GLY A 246 16.76 -27.05 -1.85
C GLY A 246 17.15 -28.40 -1.24
N LEU A 247 17.49 -28.42 0.06
CA LEU A 247 17.81 -29.65 0.78
C LEU A 247 16.61 -30.60 0.90
N GLU A 248 15.39 -30.07 1.10
CA GLU A 248 14.16 -30.86 1.07
C GLU A 248 13.95 -31.51 -0.29
N ALA A 249 14.14 -30.76 -1.38
CA ALA A 249 14.01 -31.25 -2.74
C ALA A 249 15.04 -32.36 -3.04
N ASP A 250 16.29 -32.20 -2.60
CA ASP A 250 17.33 -33.21 -2.73
C ASP A 250 16.99 -34.48 -1.94
N CYS A 251 16.49 -34.33 -0.72
CA CYS A 251 16.03 -35.47 0.08
C CYS A 251 14.87 -36.21 -0.62
N ALA A 252 13.88 -35.48 -1.13
CA ALA A 252 12.75 -36.06 -1.85
C ALA A 252 13.22 -36.81 -3.11
N ALA A 253 14.15 -36.23 -3.88
CA ALA A 253 14.71 -36.86 -5.07
C ALA A 253 15.50 -38.15 -4.75
N ALA A 254 16.17 -38.18 -3.60
CA ALA A 254 16.89 -39.36 -3.10
C ALA A 254 15.99 -40.38 -2.38
N GLY A 255 14.71 -40.08 -2.16
CA GLY A 255 13.78 -40.94 -1.40
C GLY A 255 14.13 -41.03 0.08
N MET A 256 14.74 -39.99 0.64
CA MET A 256 15.13 -39.90 2.05
C MET A 256 14.30 -38.83 2.76
N GLU A 257 14.10 -39.03 4.06
CA GLU A 257 13.44 -38.03 4.92
C GLU A 257 14.41 -36.88 5.22
N PHE A 258 13.87 -35.65 5.25
CA PHE A 258 14.65 -34.50 5.69
C PHE A 258 15.03 -34.66 7.17
N ASN A 259 16.31 -34.52 7.46
CA ASN A 259 16.84 -34.55 8.81
C ASN A 259 18.04 -33.62 8.91
N TRP A 260 18.07 -32.75 9.93
CA TRP A 260 19.15 -31.80 10.15
C TRP A 260 20.54 -32.45 10.31
N PHE A 261 20.60 -33.74 10.66
CA PHE A 261 21.82 -34.53 10.77
C PHE A 261 22.28 -35.16 9.44
N ASN A 262 21.46 -35.11 8.38
CA ASN A 262 21.92 -35.46 7.04
C ASN A 262 23.05 -34.53 6.62
N THR A 263 23.89 -34.95 5.67
CA THR A 263 25.10 -34.21 5.30
C THR A 263 25.18 -33.90 3.82
N VAL A 264 25.68 -32.72 3.49
CA VAL A 264 26.13 -32.33 2.15
C VAL A 264 27.61 -31.95 2.25
N ASP A 265 28.45 -32.50 1.37
CA ASP A 265 29.91 -32.29 1.38
C ASP A 265 30.60 -32.47 2.75
N GLY A 266 30.09 -33.42 3.55
CA GLY A 266 30.65 -33.75 4.87
C GLY A 266 30.28 -32.80 6.01
N VAL A 267 29.41 -31.81 5.77
CA VAL A 267 28.82 -30.95 6.82
C VAL A 267 27.35 -31.28 7.03
N THR A 268 26.84 -31.13 8.25
CA THR A 268 25.41 -31.35 8.54
C THR A 268 24.56 -30.33 7.77
N PHE A 269 23.32 -30.66 7.44
CA PHE A 269 22.37 -29.73 6.82
C PHE A 269 22.21 -28.46 7.66
N LEU A 270 22.18 -28.60 8.99
CA LEU A 270 22.09 -27.48 9.91
C LEU A 270 23.29 -26.52 9.75
N ASP A 271 24.50 -27.07 9.75
CA ASP A 271 25.72 -26.28 9.59
C ASP A 271 25.85 -25.73 8.17
N TYR A 272 25.43 -26.49 7.16
CA TYR A 272 25.39 -26.04 5.77
C TYR A 272 24.53 -24.80 5.62
N VAL A 273 23.27 -24.83 6.08
CA VAL A 273 22.35 -23.69 5.98
C VAL A 273 22.93 -22.47 6.72
N LYS A 274 23.38 -22.64 7.96
CA LYS A 274 23.93 -21.54 8.77
C LYS A 274 25.18 -20.93 8.14
N ASN A 275 26.16 -21.75 7.76
CA ASN A 275 27.45 -21.27 7.27
C ASN A 275 27.33 -20.68 5.86
N THR A 276 26.49 -21.26 5.01
CA THR A 276 26.25 -20.77 3.65
C THR A 276 25.55 -19.42 3.69
N ALA A 277 24.51 -19.26 4.53
CA ALA A 277 23.84 -17.97 4.72
C ALA A 277 24.81 -16.89 5.24
N LEU A 278 25.60 -17.19 6.27
CA LEU A 278 26.60 -16.25 6.81
C LEU A 278 27.61 -15.81 5.72
N THR A 279 28.09 -16.78 4.95
CA THR A 279 29.06 -16.55 3.86
C THR A 279 28.46 -15.70 2.74
N HIS A 280 27.22 -15.98 2.32
CA HIS A 280 26.51 -15.23 1.29
C HIS A 280 26.42 -13.74 1.62
N PHE A 281 26.09 -13.41 2.86
CA PHE A 281 25.97 -12.02 3.31
C PHE A 281 27.28 -11.40 3.81
N GLY A 282 28.40 -12.12 3.74
CA GLY A 282 29.72 -11.63 4.17
C GLY A 282 29.78 -11.28 5.67
N VAL A 283 29.04 -12.01 6.50
CA VAL A 283 28.92 -11.80 7.95
C VAL A 283 29.36 -13.02 8.74
N THR A 284 29.66 -12.81 10.02
CA THR A 284 29.94 -13.89 10.98
C THR A 284 28.89 -13.88 12.08
N ALA A 285 28.69 -15.02 12.75
CA ALA A 285 27.75 -15.11 13.87
C ALA A 285 28.02 -14.08 14.99
N LYS A 286 29.28 -13.65 15.16
CA LYS A 286 29.66 -12.62 16.14
C LYS A 286 29.14 -11.22 15.79
N GLN A 287 28.85 -10.97 14.51
CA GLN A 287 28.28 -9.71 14.02
C GLN A 287 26.75 -9.70 14.08
N GLY A 288 26.11 -10.78 14.57
CA GLY A 288 24.68 -10.84 14.75
C GLY A 288 24.19 -9.87 15.83
N THR A 289 23.07 -9.21 15.59
CA THR A 289 22.30 -8.48 16.61
C THR A 289 21.64 -9.47 17.57
N ASP A 290 20.98 -8.97 18.60
CA ASP A 290 20.26 -9.84 19.54
C ASP A 290 19.09 -10.58 18.86
N LEU A 291 18.50 -10.00 17.81
CA LEU A 291 17.50 -10.67 16.99
C LEU A 291 18.08 -11.92 16.31
N TYR A 292 19.26 -11.81 15.69
CA TYR A 292 19.92 -12.97 15.10
C TYR A 292 20.37 -14.00 16.14
N LYS A 293 20.92 -13.55 17.28
CA LYS A 293 21.36 -14.49 18.33
C LYS A 293 20.21 -15.31 18.92
N ASN A 294 19.00 -14.75 18.91
CA ASN A 294 17.78 -15.41 19.36
C ASN A 294 17.08 -16.22 18.26
N PHE A 295 17.56 -16.14 17.01
CA PHE A 295 17.02 -16.89 15.89
C PHE A 295 17.57 -18.32 15.87
N ASP A 296 16.68 -19.29 16.01
CA ASP A 296 16.99 -20.72 15.87
C ASP A 296 16.38 -21.27 14.57
N VAL A 297 17.23 -21.69 13.63
CA VAL A 297 16.82 -22.16 12.31
C VAL A 297 15.98 -23.44 12.36
N GLN A 298 16.17 -24.32 13.35
CA GLN A 298 15.41 -25.55 13.46
C GLN A 298 13.99 -25.26 13.98
N VAL A 299 13.88 -24.38 14.98
CA VAL A 299 12.58 -23.91 15.49
C VAL A 299 11.84 -23.14 14.40
N TYR A 300 12.55 -22.27 13.68
CA TYR A 300 12.03 -21.55 12.51
C TYR A 300 11.43 -22.52 11.49
N TYR A 301 12.21 -23.51 11.04
CA TYR A 301 11.76 -24.46 10.04
C TYR A 301 10.56 -25.29 10.49
N SER A 302 10.56 -25.77 11.73
CA SER A 302 9.40 -26.47 12.30
C SER A 302 8.13 -25.63 12.21
N LYS A 303 8.21 -24.33 12.51
CA LYS A 303 7.06 -23.42 12.40
C LYS A 303 6.66 -23.12 10.96
N VAL A 304 7.62 -23.07 10.03
CA VAL A 304 7.31 -22.90 8.59
C VAL A 304 6.48 -24.08 8.10
N ILE A 305 6.88 -25.32 8.44
CA ILE A 305 6.10 -26.53 8.12
C ILE A 305 4.69 -26.40 8.69
N ASP A 306 4.56 -26.11 10.00
CA ASP A 306 3.26 -26.01 10.66
C ASP A 306 2.34 -24.95 10.02
N LEU A 307 2.90 -23.84 9.54
CA LEU A 307 2.15 -22.75 8.90
C LEU A 307 1.76 -23.06 7.45
N ARG A 308 2.55 -23.87 6.74
CA ARG A 308 2.27 -24.27 5.35
C ARG A 308 1.27 -25.43 5.24
N GLY A 309 1.09 -26.20 6.32
CA GLY A 309 0.14 -27.32 6.39
C GLY A 309 0.71 -28.60 5.82
#